data_AF-A0A7C6T368-F1
#
_entry.id   AF-A0A7C6T368-F1
#
_cell.length_a   1.000
_cell.length_b   1.000
_cell.length_c   1.000
_cell.angle_alpha   90.00
_cell.angle_beta   90.00
_cell.angle_gamma   90.00
#
_symmetry.space_group_name_H-M   'P 1'
#
loop_
_entity.id
_entity.type
_entity.pdbx_description
1 polymer ?
#
loop_
_entity_poly.entity_id
_entity_poly.type
_entity_poly.pdbx_seq_one_letter_code
_entity_poly.pdbx_strand_id
1 'polypeptide(L)'
;MLKEKNSEKEDCGRPFRRIAGGSGFADSIFRTQADSRNYAYSMLRRVLRREELDEESIRMFCRTGMFVFMKEEDVLLILTERDIELLRAGGIHALEDFLARHLLEPEAAGIE
;
A
#
# COMPACT_ATOMS: atom_id res chain seq x y z
N MET A 1 -45.27 12.04 -3.12
CA MET A 1 -44.21 12.62 -2.25
C MET A 1 -44.19 11.75 -1.01
N LEU A 2 -43.10 11.13 -0.52
CA LEU A 2 -41.68 11.13 -0.87
C LEU A 2 -41.22 9.69 -1.19
N LYS A 3 -40.26 9.57 -2.10
CA LYS A 3 -39.43 8.36 -2.27
C LYS A 3 -38.20 8.54 -1.39
N GLU A 4 -37.96 7.65 -0.46
CA GLU A 4 -36.63 7.47 0.13
C GLU A 4 -36.08 6.13 -0.33
N LYS A 5 -35.21 6.22 -1.35
CA LYS A 5 -34.19 5.22 -1.62
C LYS A 5 -33.09 5.42 -0.59
N ASN A 6 -32.65 4.39 0.10
CA ASN A 6 -31.33 4.42 0.72
C ASN A 6 -30.65 3.06 0.66
N SER A 7 -29.63 3.04 -0.21
CA SER A 7 -28.35 2.34 -0.12
C SER A 7 -28.41 0.84 0.12
N GLU A 8 -28.42 0.10 -0.99
CA GLU A 8 -27.83 -1.22 -1.06
C GLU A 8 -26.41 -1.13 -0.46
N LYS A 9 -26.16 -1.92 0.58
CA LYS A 9 -24.82 -2.13 1.10
C LYS A 9 -24.04 -2.84 0.00
N GLU A 10 -23.04 -2.15 -0.53
CA GLU A 10 -22.02 -2.75 -1.38
C GLU A 10 -21.24 -3.77 -0.54
N ASP A 11 -21.71 -5.00 -0.54
CA ASP A 11 -21.04 -6.19 -0.01
C ASP A 11 -19.84 -6.52 -0.93
N CYS A 12 -18.73 -5.84 -0.69
CA CYS A 12 -17.53 -5.89 -1.53
C CYS A 12 -16.37 -6.55 -0.80
N GLY A 13 -16.21 -7.86 -1.03
CA GLY A 13 -14.92 -8.52 -0.85
C GLY A 13 -15.01 -9.81 -0.05
N ARG A 14 -15.35 -10.91 -0.73
CA ARG A 14 -15.14 -12.26 -0.20
C ARG A 14 -13.67 -12.44 0.22
N PRO A 15 -13.37 -13.23 1.28
CA PRO A 15 -11.99 -13.53 1.63
C PRO A 15 -11.30 -14.24 0.46
N PHE A 16 -10.21 -13.66 -0.04
CA PHE A 16 -9.39 -14.25 -1.09
C PHE A 16 -9.01 -15.69 -0.74
N ARG A 17 -9.26 -16.61 -1.67
CA ARG A 17 -8.96 -18.03 -1.56
C ARG A 17 -7.44 -18.18 -1.35
N ARG A 18 -7.01 -18.81 -0.25
CA ARG A 18 -5.59 -19.10 0.03
C ARG A 18 -4.99 -19.91 -1.12
N ILE A 19 -4.07 -19.30 -1.87
CA ILE A 19 -3.27 -20.01 -2.88
C ILE A 19 -2.07 -20.62 -2.18
N ALA A 20 -2.02 -21.96 -2.11
CA ALA A 20 -0.88 -22.69 -1.59
C ALA A 20 0.22 -22.75 -2.68
N GLY A 21 1.18 -21.83 -2.59
CA GLY A 21 2.43 -21.88 -3.33
C GLY A 21 3.60 -21.57 -2.41
N GLY A 22 4.80 -22.02 -2.77
CA GLY A 22 6.03 -21.55 -2.10
C GLY A 22 6.07 -20.01 -2.09
N SER A 23 6.73 -19.41 -1.10
CA SER A 23 6.70 -17.96 -0.86
C SER A 23 6.87 -17.13 -2.13
N GLY A 24 7.76 -17.54 -3.05
CA GLY A 24 7.96 -16.86 -4.34
C GLY A 24 6.80 -16.96 -5.34
N PHE A 25 6.10 -18.10 -5.43
CA PHE A 25 4.94 -18.24 -6.33
C PHE A 25 3.74 -17.46 -5.81
N ALA A 26 3.41 -17.61 -4.52
CA ALA A 26 2.30 -16.88 -3.91
C ALA A 26 2.52 -15.36 -3.98
N ASP A 27 3.75 -14.89 -3.79
CA ASP A 27 4.11 -13.48 -3.92
C ASP A 27 3.97 -12.97 -5.37
N SER A 28 4.41 -13.77 -6.35
CA SER A 28 4.25 -13.40 -7.77
C SER A 28 2.78 -13.28 -8.19
N ILE A 29 1.92 -14.18 -7.71
CA ILE A 29 0.47 -14.12 -7.97
C ILE A 29 -0.15 -12.93 -7.24
N PHE A 30 0.22 -12.68 -5.99
CA PHE A 30 -0.25 -11.51 -5.25
C PHE A 30 0.11 -10.21 -5.98
N ARG A 31 1.35 -10.06 -6.43
CA ARG A 31 1.81 -8.87 -7.16
C ARG A 31 1.06 -8.62 -8.46
N THR A 32 0.64 -9.69 -9.14
CA THR A 32 -0.08 -9.58 -10.42
C THR A 32 -1.58 -9.38 -10.25
N GLN A 33 -2.17 -9.83 -9.15
CA GLN A 33 -3.62 -9.80 -8.93
C GLN A 33 -4.09 -8.72 -7.95
N ALA A 34 -3.23 -8.23 -7.07
CA ALA A 34 -3.60 -7.20 -6.11
C ALA A 34 -3.82 -5.85 -6.82
N ASP A 35 -4.90 -5.16 -6.48
CA ASP A 35 -5.05 -3.76 -6.86
C ASP A 35 -3.95 -2.88 -6.23
N SER A 36 -3.77 -1.69 -6.80
CA SER A 36 -2.74 -0.71 -6.42
C SER A 36 -2.74 -0.44 -4.91
N ARG A 37 -3.93 -0.40 -4.29
CA ARG A 37 -4.12 -0.12 -2.87
C ARG A 37 -3.73 -1.27 -1.98
N ASN A 38 -4.24 -2.46 -2.24
CA ASN A 38 -3.94 -3.65 -1.46
C ASN A 38 -2.46 -4.02 -1.57
N TYR A 39 -1.86 -3.79 -2.74
CA TYR A 39 -0.43 -3.96 -2.94
C TYR A 39 0.38 -2.95 -2.12
N ALA A 40 0.13 -1.65 -2.26
CA ALA A 40 0.87 -0.61 -1.54
C ALA A 40 0.76 -0.78 -0.01
N TYR A 41 -0.45 -1.08 0.49
CA TYR A 41 -0.67 -1.35 1.91
C TYR A 41 0.12 -2.57 2.40
N SER A 42 0.15 -3.64 1.61
CA SER A 42 0.88 -4.85 1.96
C SER A 42 2.39 -4.63 1.96
N MET A 43 2.90 -3.83 1.01
CA MET A 43 4.33 -3.47 0.98
C MET A 43 4.70 -2.62 2.20
N LEU A 44 3.88 -1.62 2.56
CA LEU A 44 4.09 -0.83 3.77
C LEU A 44 4.16 -1.72 5.02
N ARG A 45 3.19 -2.62 5.21
CA ARG A 45 3.16 -3.54 6.35
C ARG A 45 4.38 -4.47 6.39
N ARG A 46 4.91 -4.88 5.23
CA ARG A 46 6.15 -5.67 5.16
C ARG A 46 7.37 -4.85 5.56
N VAL A 47 7.47 -3.60 5.10
CA VAL A 47 8.55 -2.69 5.50
C VAL A 47 8.52 -2.48 7.02
N LEU A 48 7.37 -2.10 7.59
CA LEU A 48 7.26 -1.88 9.04
C LEU A 48 7.64 -3.14 9.85
N ARG A 49 7.19 -4.32 9.43
CA ARG A 49 7.59 -5.58 10.09
C ARG A 49 9.07 -5.91 9.94
N ARG A 50 9.65 -5.66 8.76
CA ARG A 50 11.07 -5.93 8.49
C ARG A 50 11.97 -5.07 9.38
N GLU A 51 11.57 -3.84 9.64
CA GLU A 51 12.30 -2.87 10.46
C GLU A 51 11.86 -2.87 11.93
N GLU A 52 11.10 -3.87 12.37
CA GLU A 52 10.61 -4.04 13.75
C GLU A 52 9.83 -2.82 14.30
N LEU A 53 9.14 -2.10 13.42
CA LEU A 53 8.29 -0.96 13.76
C LEU A 53 6.84 -1.39 14.02
N ASP A 54 6.15 -0.61 14.86
CA ASP A 54 4.70 -0.76 15.04
C ASP A 54 4.00 -0.56 13.69
N GLU A 55 3.13 -1.49 13.31
CA GLU A 55 2.43 -1.44 12.03
C GLU A 55 1.43 -0.26 11.94
N GLU A 56 1.11 0.37 13.06
CA GLU A 56 0.27 1.59 13.14
C GLU A 56 1.10 2.89 13.16
N SER A 57 2.44 2.80 13.23
CA SER A 57 3.33 3.98 13.29
C SER A 57 3.29 4.83 12.02
N ILE A 58 3.01 4.23 10.87
CA ILE A 58 2.82 4.92 9.59
C ILE A 58 1.47 4.51 9.01
N ARG A 59 0.61 5.50 8.78
CA ARG A 59 -0.72 5.32 8.21
C ARG A 59 -0.70 5.63 6.72
N MET A 60 -1.36 4.78 5.93
CA MET A 60 -1.56 5.01 4.50
C MET A 60 -3.02 5.37 4.22
N PHE A 61 -3.25 6.50 3.57
CA PHE A 61 -4.56 6.91 3.07
C PHE A 61 -4.57 6.87 1.56
N CYS A 62 -5.69 6.41 0.98
CA CYS A 62 -5.90 6.40 -0.45
C CYS A 62 -7.08 7.29 -0.83
N ARG A 63 -6.87 8.26 -1.70
CA ARG A 63 -7.95 9.07 -2.28
C ARG A 63 -7.62 9.44 -3.71
N THR A 64 -8.58 9.27 -4.62
CA THR A 64 -8.47 9.75 -6.03
C THR A 64 -7.16 9.34 -6.72
N GLY A 65 -6.73 8.09 -6.57
CA GLY A 65 -5.48 7.60 -7.17
C GLY A 65 -4.19 8.12 -6.52
N MET A 66 -4.26 8.73 -5.34
CA MET A 66 -3.11 9.14 -4.54
C MET A 66 -3.00 8.30 -3.27
N PHE A 67 -1.76 8.04 -2.88
CA PHE A 67 -1.33 7.26 -1.72
C PHE A 67 -0.54 8.18 -0.81
N VAL A 68 -1.11 8.56 0.32
CA VAL A 68 -0.50 9.47 1.30
C VAL A 68 -0.03 8.66 2.50
N PHE A 69 1.26 8.72 2.78
CA PHE A 69 1.89 8.07 3.92
C PHE A 69 2.16 9.12 5.00
N MET A 70 1.63 8.88 6.19
CA MET A 70 1.71 9.83 7.30
C MET A 70 2.22 9.16 8.56
N LYS A 71 3.02 9.89 9.34
CA LYS A 71 3.38 9.54 10.71
C LYS A 71 2.85 10.64 11.60
N GLU A 72 1.98 10.27 12.55
CA GLU A 72 1.23 11.22 13.36
C GLU A 72 0.44 12.22 12.48
N GLU A 73 0.79 13.50 12.48
CA GLU A 73 0.19 14.56 11.65
C GLU A 73 1.05 14.95 10.43
N ASP A 74 2.27 14.41 10.32
CA ASP A 74 3.21 14.75 9.26
C ASP A 74 3.00 13.88 8.03
N VAL A 75 2.96 14.52 6.86
CA VAL A 75 2.97 13.84 5.56
C VAL A 75 4.41 13.53 5.20
N LEU A 76 4.74 12.23 5.13
CA LEU A 76 6.08 11.76 4.80
C LEU A 76 6.27 11.61 3.29
N LEU A 77 5.25 11.10 2.61
CA LEU A 77 5.35 10.75 1.19
C LEU A 77 3.96 10.76 0.55
N ILE A 78 3.90 11.26 -0.69
CA ILE A 78 2.72 11.14 -1.55
C ILE A 78 3.15 10.46 -2.84
N LEU A 79 2.48 9.37 -3.19
CA LEU A 79 2.65 8.67 -4.46
C LEU A 79 1.35 8.68 -5.24
N THR A 80 1.44 8.72 -6.57
CA THR A 80 0.30 8.46 -7.44
C THR A 80 0.15 6.96 -7.70
N GLU A 81 -1.02 6.54 -8.17
CA GLU A 81 -1.24 5.18 -8.64
C GLU A 81 -0.27 4.77 -9.73
N ARG A 82 0.09 5.71 -10.63
CA ARG A 82 1.11 5.47 -11.64
C ARG A 82 2.46 5.12 -11.03
N ASP A 83 2.87 5.81 -9.95
CA ASP A 83 4.14 5.54 -9.28
C ASP A 83 4.13 4.16 -8.62
N ILE A 84 3.01 3.78 -7.99
CA ILE A 84 2.82 2.44 -7.41
C ILE A 84 2.95 1.36 -8.50
N GLU A 85 2.30 1.53 -9.65
CA GLU A 85 2.37 0.56 -10.75
C GLU A 85 3.76 0.48 -11.38
N LEU A 86 4.44 1.62 -11.52
CA LEU A 86 5.82 1.66 -12.01
C LEU A 86 6.77 0.91 -11.07
N LEU A 87 6.67 1.14 -9.76
CA LEU A 87 7.48 0.42 -8.77
C LEU A 87 7.13 -1.07 -8.73
N ARG A 88 5.85 -1.42 -8.81
CA ARG A 88 5.40 -2.82 -8.89
C ARG A 88 6.02 -3.55 -10.09
N ALA A 89 6.05 -2.90 -11.25
CA ALA A 89 6.64 -3.45 -12.47
C ALA A 89 8.18 -3.48 -12.41
N GLY A 90 8.79 -2.57 -11.66
CA GLY A 90 10.24 -2.41 -11.55
C GLY A 90 10.97 -3.53 -10.83
N GLY A 91 10.30 -4.30 -9.96
CA GLY A 91 10.94 -5.42 -9.28
C GLY A 91 10.09 -6.05 -8.17
N ILE A 92 10.54 -7.19 -7.63
CA ILE A 92 9.85 -7.90 -6.54
C ILE A 92 9.77 -7.01 -5.28
N HIS A 93 10.90 -6.37 -4.93
CA HIS A 93 11.05 -5.57 -3.71
C HIS A 93 11.08 -4.05 -3.95
N ALA A 94 10.88 -3.61 -5.20
CA ALA A 94 11.13 -2.23 -5.58
C ALA A 94 10.29 -1.21 -4.79
N LEU A 95 9.02 -1.50 -4.53
CA LEU A 95 8.18 -0.61 -3.69
C LEU A 95 8.58 -0.69 -2.20
N GLU A 96 8.97 -1.86 -1.69
CA GLU A 96 9.40 -2.00 -0.28
C GLU A 96 10.68 -1.21 -0.03
N ASP A 97 11.67 -1.32 -0.92
CA ASP A 97 12.94 -0.61 -0.81
C ASP A 97 12.76 0.90 -1.01
N PHE A 98 11.86 1.29 -1.91
CA PHE A 98 11.50 2.69 -2.09
C PHE A 98 10.88 3.27 -0.82
N LEU A 99 9.90 2.58 -0.23
CA LEU A 99 9.22 3.03 0.98
C LEU A 99 10.18 3.09 2.18
N ALA A 100 11.03 2.07 2.37
CA ALA A 100 12.00 2.07 3.47
C ALA A 100 12.92 3.30 3.40
N ARG A 101 13.47 3.60 2.22
CA ARG A 101 14.34 4.77 2.02
C ARG A 101 13.63 6.09 2.32
N HIS A 102 12.40 6.27 1.83
CA HIS A 102 11.73 7.58 1.91
C HIS A 102 10.96 7.80 3.21
N LEU A 103 10.52 6.73 3.88
CA LEU A 103 9.73 6.85 5.11
C LEU A 103 10.58 6.75 6.38
N LEU A 104 11.73 6.07 6.33
CA LEU A 104 12.53 5.78 7.52
C LEU A 104 13.87 6.52 7.52
N GLU A 105 14.36 6.93 6.34
CA GLU A 105 15.60 7.71 6.19
C GLU A 105 15.33 9.08 5.53
N PRO A 106 14.51 9.95 6.14
CA PRO A 106 14.15 11.24 5.53
C PRO A 106 15.37 12.16 5.26
N GLU A 107 16.49 11.97 5.95
CA GLU A 107 17.73 12.73 5.73
C GLU A 107 18.42 12.45 4.38
N ALA A 108 18.05 11.39 3.66
CA ALA A 108 18.55 11.12 2.31
C ALA A 108 17.79 11.92 1.22
N ALA A 109 16.66 12.53 1.55
CA ALA A 109 15.88 13.40 0.67
C ALA A 109 16.17 14.86 1.03
N GLY A 110 17.41 15.30 0.84
CA GLY A 110 17.84 16.67 1.09
C GLY A 110 16.92 17.70 0.42
N ILE A 111 16.10 18.35 1.23
CA ILE A 111 15.48 19.63 0.94
C ILE A 111 15.89 20.53 2.10
N GLU A 112 17.03 21.20 1.93
CA GLU A 112 17.34 22.47 2.61
C GLU A 112 16.48 23.59 2.03
#